data_AF-A0A536TIC5-F1
#
_entry.id   AF-A0A536TIC5-F1
#
_cell.length_a   1.000
_cell.length_b   1.000
_cell.length_c   1.000
_cell.angle_alpha   90.00
_cell.angle_beta   90.00
_cell.angle_gamma   90.00
#
_symmetry.space_group_name_H-M   'P 1'
#
loop_
_entity.id
_entity.type
_entity.pdbx_description
1 polymer ?
#
loop_
_entity_poly.entity_id
_entity_poly.type
_entity_poly.pdbx_seq_one_letter_code
_entity_poly.pdbx_strand_id
1 'polypeptide(L)'
;LVELFPTQIRYTSMSLPYHIGNGWFGGMLPLTATAMVAATGDIYYGLWYPIVVSIMTVIIGAIFLTETKNRDIRTYDHSMLP
;
A
#
# COMPACT_ATOMS: atom_id res chain seq x y z
N LEU A 1 7.96 4.77 -6.08
CA LEU A 1 7.96 5.20 -4.66
C LEU A 1 9.20 6.03 -4.27
N VAL A 2 10.39 5.64 -4.74
CA VAL A 2 11.68 6.31 -4.52
C VAL A 2 11.74 7.76 -5.04
N GLU A 3 10.99 8.06 -6.10
CA GLU A 3 11.01 9.32 -6.84
C GLU A 3 9.92 10.31 -6.38
N LEU A 4 9.01 9.88 -5.50
CA LEU A 4 7.88 10.67 -5.02
C LEU A 4 8.19 11.49 -3.77
N PHE A 5 9.33 11.21 -3.11
CA PHE A 5 9.67 11.80 -1.82
C PHE A 5 11.15 12.21 -1.74
N PRO A 6 11.45 13.39 -1.15
CA PRO A 6 12.82 13.80 -0.79
C PRO A 6 13.60 12.70 -0.09
N THR A 7 14.90 12.58 -0.38
CA THR A 7 15.82 11.57 0.20
C THR A 7 15.80 11.49 1.72
N GLN A 8 15.40 12.58 2.39
CA GLN A 8 15.33 12.74 3.85
C GLN A 8 14.15 11.97 4.52
N ILE A 9 13.02 11.76 3.82
CA ILE A 9 11.82 11.12 4.40
C ILE A 9 11.48 9.74 3.81
N ARG A 10 12.21 9.35 2.76
CA ARG A 10 11.98 8.15 1.95
C ARG A 10 11.86 6.85 2.75
N TYR A 11 12.65 6.70 3.82
CA TYR A 11 12.62 5.50 4.68
C TYR A 11 11.33 5.42 5.52
N THR A 12 10.91 6.52 6.15
CA THR A 12 9.69 6.58 6.98
C THR A 12 8.43 6.51 6.11
N SER A 13 8.42 7.18 4.97
CA SER A 13 7.28 7.14 4.03
C SER A 13 7.14 5.80 3.31
N MET A 14 8.20 4.99 3.22
CA MET A 14 8.15 3.64 2.63
C MET A 14 7.77 2.56 3.67
N SER A 15 8.19 2.72 4.93
CA SER A 15 7.86 1.77 5.99
C SER A 15 6.42 1.90 6.48
N LEU A 16 5.83 3.10 6.56
CA LEU A 16 4.44 3.31 6.97
C LEU A 16 3.41 2.49 6.17
N PRO A 17 3.36 2.60 4.83
CA PRO A 17 2.46 1.78 4.02
C PRO A 17 2.83 0.30 4.07
N TYR A 18 4.10 -0.04 4.23
CA TYR A 18 4.53 -1.44 4.35
C TYR A 18 4.11 -2.07 5.69
N HIS A 19 4.19 -1.35 6.80
CA HIS A 19 3.79 -1.82 8.12
C HIS A 19 2.27 -1.87 8.28
N ILE A 20 1.56 -0.88 7.76
CA ILE A 20 0.09 -0.89 7.75
C ILE A 20 -0.40 -1.97 6.79
N GLY A 21 0.19 -2.06 5.60
CA GLY A 21 -0.10 -3.07 4.57
C GLY A 21 0.10 -4.49 5.08
N ASN A 22 1.32 -4.82 5.52
CA ASN A 22 1.63 -6.18 5.97
C ASN A 22 1.03 -6.50 7.34
N GLY A 23 0.95 -5.53 8.26
CA GLY A 23 0.41 -5.76 9.59
C GLY A 23 -1.11 -5.95 9.59
N TRP A 24 -1.84 -5.03 8.97
CA TRP A 24 -3.31 -5.06 9.01
C TRP A 24 -3.89 -5.98 7.93
N PHE A 25 -3.51 -5.77 6.67
CA PHE A 25 -4.09 -6.55 5.57
C PHE A 25 -3.48 -7.95 5.49
N GLY A 26 -2.15 -8.06 5.58
CA GLY A 26 -1.45 -9.33 5.54
C GLY A 26 -1.59 -10.15 6.83
N GLY A 27 -1.47 -9.52 8.00
CA GLY A 27 -1.48 -10.19 9.30
C GLY A 27 -2.86 -10.71 9.73
N MET A 28 -3.94 -9.99 9.38
CA MET A 28 -5.31 -10.42 9.72
C MET A 28 -5.93 -11.39 8.71
N LEU A 29 -5.27 -11.60 7.56
CA LEU A 29 -5.71 -12.47 6.47
C LEU A 29 -6.00 -13.91 6.94
N PRO A 30 -5.09 -14.62 7.63
CA PRO A 30 -5.35 -15.99 8.07
C PRO A 30 -6.46 -16.06 9.13
N LEU A 31 -6.50 -15.14 10.10
CA LEU A 31 -7.53 -15.13 11.13
C LEU A 31 -8.92 -14.91 10.52
N THR A 32 -9.05 -13.94 9.62
CA THR A 32 -10.32 -13.59 8.99
C THR A 32 -10.77 -14.68 8.02
N ALA A 33 -9.84 -15.24 7.22
CA ALA A 33 -10.13 -16.34 6.32
C ALA A 33 -10.62 -17.57 7.07
N THR A 34 -9.94 -17.98 8.15
CA THR A 34 -10.38 -19.12 8.97
C THR A 34 -11.72 -18.85 9.64
N ALA A 35 -11.96 -17.65 10.17
CA ALA A 35 -13.25 -17.29 10.78
C ALA A 35 -14.40 -17.32 9.75
N MET A 36 -14.17 -16.81 8.53
CA MET A 36 -15.15 -16.83 7.44
C MET A 36 -15.51 -18.26 7.01
N VAL A 37 -14.49 -19.11 6.82
CA VAL A 37 -14.70 -20.52 6.49
C VAL A 37 -15.43 -21.25 7.61
N ALA A 38 -15.07 -20.99 8.88
CA ALA A 38 -15.74 -21.60 10.03
C ALA A 38 -17.20 -21.16 10.18
N ALA A 39 -17.52 -19.90 9.84
CA ALA A 39 -18.88 -19.36 9.93
C ALA A 39 -19.79 -19.81 8.78
N THR A 40 -19.25 -20.00 7.58
CA THR A 40 -20.04 -20.37 6.39
C THR A 40 -20.01 -21.87 6.07
N GLY A 41 -19.00 -22.58 6.57
CA GLY A 41 -18.75 -23.99 6.23
C GLY A 41 -18.15 -24.20 4.84
N ASP A 42 -17.92 -23.12 4.08
CA ASP A 42 -17.33 -23.15 2.75
C ASP A 42 -15.86 -22.71 2.80
N ILE A 43 -14.97 -23.62 2.41
CA ILE A 43 -13.53 -23.38 2.36
C ILE A 43 -13.13 -22.24 1.40
N TYR A 44 -13.96 -21.96 0.39
CA TYR A 44 -13.71 -20.91 -0.59
C TYR A 44 -14.11 -19.53 -0.07
N TYR A 45 -14.92 -19.44 0.98
CA TYR A 45 -15.40 -18.16 1.50
C TYR A 45 -14.26 -17.28 2.03
N GLY A 46 -13.17 -17.88 2.51
CA GLY A 46 -11.95 -17.16 2.89
C GLY A 46 -11.29 -16.39 1.75
N LEU A 47 -11.53 -16.76 0.48
CA LEU A 47 -10.99 -16.07 -0.70
C LEU A 47 -11.61 -14.69 -0.91
N TRP A 48 -12.78 -14.41 -0.33
CA TRP A 48 -13.40 -13.10 -0.48
C TRP A 48 -12.57 -11.98 0.14
N TYR A 49 -11.83 -12.27 1.21
CA TYR A 49 -10.98 -11.27 1.87
C TYR A 49 -9.89 -10.70 0.93
N PRO A 50 -8.99 -11.50 0.32
CA PRO A 50 -7.98 -10.97 -0.61
C PRO A 50 -8.60 -10.38 -1.88
N ILE A 51 -9.73 -10.92 -2.38
CA ILE A 51 -10.40 -10.38 -3.57
C ILE A 51 -10.89 -8.95 -3.32
N VAL A 52 -11.63 -8.72 -2.22
CA VAL A 52 -12.13 -7.38 -1.86
C VAL A 52 -10.97 -6.42 -1.62
N VAL A 53 -9.95 -6.84 -0.86
CA VAL A 53 -8.77 -5.99 -0.58
C VAL A 53 -8.03 -5.61 -1.87
N SER A 54 -7.90 -6.53 -2.83
CA SER A 54 -7.25 -6.26 -4.12
C SER A 54 -8.05 -5.26 -4.95
N ILE A 55 -9.37 -5.44 -5.06
CA ILE A 55 -10.26 -4.51 -5.78
C ILE A 55 -10.20 -3.11 -5.14
N MET A 56 -10.28 -3.05 -3.81
CA MET A 56 -10.15 -1.78 -3.07
C MET A 56 -8.80 -1.10 -3.34
N THR A 57 -7.71 -1.88 -3.37
CA THR A 57 -6.38 -1.35 -3.68
C THR A 57 -6.31 -0.77 -5.09
N VAL A 58 -6.94 -1.43 -6.07
CA VAL A 58 -7.02 -0.92 -7.45
C VAL A 58 -7.87 0.35 -7.53
N ILE A 59 -9.01 0.41 -6.86
CA ILE A 59 -9.88 1.61 -6.85
C ILE A 59 -9.17 2.78 -6.18
N ILE A 60 -8.61 2.57 -4.98
CA ILE A 60 -7.87 3.59 -4.26
C ILE A 60 -6.64 4.02 -5.07
N GLY A 61 -5.91 3.06 -5.64
CA GLY A 61 -4.79 3.33 -6.54
C GLY A 61 -5.22 4.19 -7.73
N ALA A 62 -6.29 3.82 -8.43
CA ALA A 62 -6.77 4.55 -9.59
C ALA A 62 -7.25 5.98 -9.28
N ILE A 63 -7.81 6.22 -8.08
CA ILE A 63 -8.29 7.54 -7.66
C ILE A 63 -7.17 8.41 -7.10
N PHE A 64 -6.30 7.84 -6.25
CA PHE A 64 -5.30 8.59 -5.49
C PHE A 64 -3.90 8.58 -6.11
N LEU A 65 -3.56 7.61 -6.96
CA LEU A 65 -2.32 7.68 -7.75
C LEU A 65 -2.54 8.68 -8.89
N THR A 66 -2.21 9.94 -8.60
CA THR A 66 -2.01 10.95 -9.63
C THR A 66 -0.83 10.55 -10.51
N GLU A 67 -1.01 10.58 -11.83
CA GLU A 67 0.01 10.28 -12.84
C GLU A 67 1.32 11.04 -12.56
N THR A 68 2.36 10.32 -12.14
CA THR A 68 3.65 10.90 -11.72
C THR A 68 4.67 11.05 -12.84
N LYS A 69 4.32 10.73 -14.10
CA LYS A 69 5.26 10.69 -15.22
C LYS A 69 5.93 12.04 -15.57
N ASN A 70 5.45 13.19 -15.06
CA ASN A 70 5.96 14.53 -15.39
C ASN A 70 6.48 15.37 -14.22
N ARG A 71 6.76 14.81 -13.02
CA ARG A 71 7.42 15.59 -11.95
C ARG A 71 8.94 15.44 -12.06
N ASP A 72 9.58 16.49 -12.56
CA ASP A 72 11.03 16.62 -12.58
C ASP A 72 11.58 16.73 -11.15
N ILE A 73 12.44 15.77 -10.79
CA ILE A 73 13.05 15.62 -9.45
C ILE A 73 14.43 16.29 -9.37
N ARG A 74 14.89 16.97 -10.44
CA ARG A 74 16.24 17.56 -10.51
C ARG A 74 16.33 19.01 -10.05
N THR A 75 15.26 19.65 -9.58
CA THR A 75 15.30 21.04 -9.07
C THR A 75 15.72 21.12 -7.60
N TYR A 76 16.58 20.23 -7.12
CA TYR A 76 17.39 20.52 -5.93
C TYR A 76 18.50 21.47 -6.36
N ASP A 77 18.13 22.75 -6.40
CA ASP A 77 19.03 23.87 -6.62
C ASP A 77 20.19 23.80 -5.60
N HIS A 78 21.40 23.64 -6.12
CA HIS A 78 22.66 23.57 -5.39
C HIS A 78 23.09 24.94 -4.80
N SER A 79 22.17 25.89 -4.59
CA SER A 79 22.47 27.27 -4.17
C SER A 79 22.70 27.45 -2.65
N MET A 80 22.73 26.38 -1.87
CA MET A 80 22.92 26.44 -0.40
C MET A 80 24.20 25.73 0.08
N LEU A 81 25.24 25.65 -0.74
CA LEU A 81 26.60 25.36 -0.27
C LEU A 81 27.32 26.69 0.02
N PRO A 82 27.55 27.06 1.29
CA PRO A 82 28.66 27.93 1.65
C PRO A 82 30.02 27.21 1.50
#